data_AF-A0AA97HZ41-F1
#
_entry.id   AF-A0AA97HZ41-F1
#
_cell.length_a   1.000
_cell.length_b   1.000
_cell.length_c   1.000
_cell.angle_alpha   90.00
_cell.angle_beta   90.00
_cell.angle_gamma   90.00
#
_symmetry.space_group_name_H-M   'P 1'
#
loop_
_entity.id
_entity.type
_entity.pdbx_description
1 polymer ?
#
loop_
_entity_poly.entity_id
_entity_poly.type
_entity_poly.pdbx_seq_one_letter_code
_entity_poly.pdbx_strand_id
1 'polypeptide(L)'
;MEDALKGGLLLLAFGCVLLWIGWCHWRYRNTDNINIIEVMILKIGGADEPLPRTDFDRFLSYAQAFLCFLFGGSAVIAGIAIILNHWGWI
;
A
#
# COMPACT_ATOMS: atom_id res chain seq x y z
N MET A 1 11.45 -25.67 -11.48
CA MET A 1 10.00 -25.58 -11.82
C MET A 1 9.18 -25.21 -10.59
N GLU A 2 9.40 -25.88 -9.45
CA GLU A 2 8.73 -25.55 -8.18
C GLU A 2 9.08 -24.13 -7.66
N ASP A 3 10.30 -23.66 -7.91
CA ASP A 3 10.77 -22.33 -7.49
C ASP A 3 10.05 -21.19 -8.21
N ALA A 4 9.65 -21.41 -9.47
CA ALA A 4 8.89 -20.43 -10.25
C ALA A 4 7.48 -20.25 -9.68
N LEU A 5 6.82 -21.34 -9.29
CA LEU A 5 5.51 -21.28 -8.63
C LEU A 5 5.60 -20.56 -7.28
N LYS A 6 6.60 -20.89 -6.45
CA LYS A 6 6.85 -20.21 -5.17
C LYS A 6 7.12 -18.71 -5.37
N GLY A 7 7.95 -18.37 -6.37
CA GLY A 7 8.22 -16.98 -6.75
C GLY A 7 6.96 -16.23 -7.19
N GLY A 8 6.12 -16.85 -8.03
CA GLY A 8 4.84 -16.29 -8.46
C GLY A 8 3.87 -16.06 -7.30
N LEU A 9 3.78 -17.00 -6.37
CA LEU A 9 2.92 -16.88 -5.18
C LEU A 9 3.39 -15.76 -4.23
N LEU A 10 4.71 -15.66 -4.01
CA LEU A 10 5.30 -14.59 -3.20
C LEU A 10 5.07 -13.23 -3.85
N LEU A 11 5.25 -13.13 -5.16
CA LEU A 11 5.05 -11.88 -5.90
C LEU A 11 3.58 -11.45 -5.89
N LEU A 12 2.66 -12.41 -6.01
CA LEU A 12 1.22 -12.18 -5.88
C LEU A 12 0.86 -11.66 -4.48
N ALA A 13 1.33 -12.35 -3.42
CA ALA A 13 1.10 -11.94 -2.04
C ALA A 13 1.66 -10.54 -1.77
N PHE A 14 2.89 -10.27 -2.23
CA PHE A 14 3.53 -8.96 -2.11
C PHE A 14 2.75 -7.86 -2.86
N GLY A 15 2.29 -8.15 -4.08
CA GLY A 15 1.45 -7.24 -4.85
C GLY A 15 0.14 -6.91 -4.13
N CYS A 16 -0.53 -7.90 -3.56
CA CYS A 16 -1.74 -7.70 -2.75
C CYS A 16 -1.48 -6.82 -1.52
N VAL A 17 -0.35 -7.01 -0.83
CA VAL A 17 0.05 -6.19 0.32
C VAL A 17 0.29 -4.74 -0.10
N LEU A 18 0.99 -4.51 -1.22
CA LEU A 18 1.22 -3.17 -1.74
C LEU A 18 -0.08 -2.48 -2.15
N LEU A 19 -0.99 -3.21 -2.81
CA LEU A 19 -2.32 -2.70 -3.14
C LEU A 19 -3.13 -2.37 -1.88
N TRP A 20 -3.03 -3.20 -0.84
CA TRP A 20 -3.67 -2.93 0.45
C TRP A 20 -3.11 -1.67 1.11
N ILE A 21 -1.79 -1.50 1.15
CA ILE A 21 -1.13 -0.31 1.70
C ILE A 21 -1.55 0.93 0.90
N GLY A 22 -1.52 0.86 -0.44
CA GLY A 22 -1.98 1.93 -1.32
C GLY A 22 -3.45 2.27 -1.10
N TRP A 23 -4.31 1.27 -0.89
CA TRP A 23 -5.72 1.44 -0.58
C TRP A 23 -5.95 2.08 0.78
N CYS A 24 -5.23 1.65 1.83
CA CYS A 24 -5.26 2.30 3.13
C CYS A 24 -4.85 3.78 2.98
N HIS A 25 -3.72 4.04 2.33
CA HIS A 25 -3.24 5.41 2.12
C HIS A 25 -4.26 6.25 1.35
N TRP A 26 -4.88 5.70 0.29
CA TRP A 26 -5.90 6.38 -0.51
C TRP A 26 -7.23 6.59 0.22
N ARG A 27 -7.62 5.66 1.09
CA ARG A 27 -8.84 5.74 1.90
C ARG A 27 -8.68 6.75 3.04
N TYR A 28 -7.49 6.82 3.64
CA TYR A 28 -7.18 7.74 4.72
C TYR A 28 -6.54 9.06 4.23
N ARG A 29 -6.41 9.28 2.90
CA ARG A 29 -5.81 10.49 2.32
C ARG A 29 -6.57 11.79 2.59
N ASN A 30 -7.88 11.68 2.80
CA ASN A 30 -8.73 12.81 3.17
C ASN A 30 -8.83 12.96 4.70
N THR A 31 -8.15 12.08 5.46
CA THR A 31 -8.01 12.19 6.92
C THR A 31 -6.80 13.06 7.25
N ASP A 32 -6.69 14.23 6.59
CA ASP A 32 -5.76 15.30 6.99
C ASP A 32 -6.12 15.94 8.34
N ASN A 33 -7.18 15.45 9.01
CA ASN A 33 -7.44 15.74 10.40
C ASN A 33 -7.11 14.49 11.23
N ILE A 34 -5.81 14.30 11.46
CA ILE A 34 -5.21 13.49 12.55
C ILE A 34 -5.63 12.01 12.54
N ASN A 35 -4.64 11.11 12.52
CA ASN A 35 -4.87 9.66 12.64
C ASN A 35 -5.73 9.38 13.90
N ILE A 36 -6.83 8.61 13.80
CA ILE A 36 -7.76 8.35 14.92
C ILE A 36 -7.03 7.85 16.19
N ILE A 37 -5.93 7.11 16.03
CA ILE A 37 -5.11 6.62 17.13
C ILE A 37 -4.27 7.76 17.74
N GLU A 38 -3.78 8.67 16.91
CA GLU A 38 -3.01 9.85 17.31
C GLU A 38 -3.92 10.92 17.94
N VAL A 39 -5.15 11.11 17.44
CA VAL A 39 -6.21 11.90 18.12
C VAL A 39 -6.52 11.32 19.49
N MET A 40 -6.66 10.00 19.62
CA MET A 40 -6.96 9.38 20.91
C MET A 40 -5.80 9.54 21.89
N ILE A 41 -4.56 9.36 21.43
CA ILE A 41 -3.38 9.51 22.28
C ILE A 41 -3.17 10.99 22.67
N LEU A 42 -3.39 11.94 21.77
CA LEU A 42 -3.33 13.38 22.04
C LEU A 42 -4.48 13.86 22.96
N LYS A 43 -5.70 13.32 22.80
CA LYS A 43 -6.87 13.62 23.65
C LYS A 43 -6.77 13.01 25.05
N ILE A 44 -6.09 11.88 25.20
CA ILE A 44 -5.78 11.27 26.50
C ILE A 44 -4.56 11.94 27.14
N GLY A 45 -3.59 12.39 26.33
CA GLY A 45 -2.32 12.99 26.77
C GLY A 45 -2.32 14.51 26.96
N GLY A 46 -3.39 15.22 26.56
CA GLY A 46 -3.54 16.67 26.75
C GLY A 46 -2.61 17.53 25.89
N ALA A 47 -2.00 16.99 24.84
CA ALA A 47 -1.11 17.70 23.94
C ALA A 47 -1.81 17.96 22.60
N ASP A 48 -1.92 19.22 22.20
CA ASP A 48 -2.34 19.63 20.86
C ASP A 48 -1.09 19.73 19.97
N GLU A 49 -0.76 18.71 19.19
CA GLU A 49 0.34 18.81 18.20
C GLU A 49 0.06 18.03 16.89
N PRO A 50 0.66 18.45 15.77
CA PRO A 50 -0.05 19.24 14.77
C PRO A 50 -0.29 18.48 13.46
N LEU A 51 -1.28 18.97 12.70
CA LEU A 51 -1.58 18.56 11.32
C LEU A 51 -0.33 18.50 10.41
N PRO A 52 -0.37 17.73 9.29
CA PRO A 52 0.70 17.71 8.28
C PRO A 52 1.17 19.12 7.94
N ARG A 53 2.47 19.37 8.14
CA ARG A 53 3.04 20.71 8.33
C ARG A 53 3.37 21.43 7.01
N THR A 54 3.41 20.72 5.87
CA THR A 54 3.70 21.30 4.55
C THR A 54 2.99 20.59 3.39
N ASP A 55 2.71 21.31 2.29
CA ASP A 55 2.09 20.75 1.07
C ASP A 55 2.93 19.63 0.42
N PHE A 56 4.24 19.62 0.68
CA PHE A 56 5.17 18.60 0.19
C PHE A 56 4.95 17.23 0.83
N ASP A 57 4.70 17.18 2.13
CA ASP A 57 4.39 15.91 2.83
C ASP A 57 3.08 15.31 2.33
N ARG A 58 2.11 16.18 2.02
CA ARG A 58 0.85 15.79 1.40
C ARG A 58 1.09 15.20 0.00
N PHE A 59 1.90 15.88 -0.82
CA PHE A 59 2.28 15.37 -2.15
C PHE A 59 2.98 14.01 -2.07
N LEU A 60 3.90 13.81 -1.13
CA LEU A 60 4.58 12.53 -0.93
C LEU A 60 3.62 11.42 -0.50
N SER A 61 2.64 11.70 0.35
CA SER A 61 1.59 10.74 0.71
C SER A 61 0.76 10.31 -0.51
N TYR A 62 0.37 11.25 -1.37
CA TYR A 62 -0.31 10.94 -2.63
C TYR A 62 0.57 10.13 -3.59
N ALA A 63 1.85 10.53 -3.73
CA ALA A 63 2.81 9.82 -4.55
C ALA A 63 3.03 8.39 -4.04
N GLN A 64 3.14 8.19 -2.73
CA GLN A 64 3.28 6.87 -2.12
C GLN A 64 2.06 5.98 -2.38
N ALA A 65 0.84 6.51 -2.22
CA ALA A 65 -0.37 5.77 -2.55
C ALA A 65 -0.38 5.32 -4.02
N PHE A 66 -0.06 6.25 -4.93
CA PHE A 66 0.00 5.98 -6.37
C PHE A 66 1.07 4.95 -6.73
N LEU A 67 2.27 5.06 -6.16
CA LEU A 67 3.37 4.11 -6.37
C LEU A 67 3.01 2.73 -5.82
N CYS A 68 2.39 2.64 -4.64
CA CYS A 68 1.90 1.38 -4.09
C CYS A 68 0.87 0.70 -5.02
N PHE A 69 -0.03 1.47 -5.64
CA PHE A 69 -0.96 0.92 -6.63
C PHE A 69 -0.26 0.46 -7.91
N LEU A 70 0.67 1.26 -8.43
CA LEU A 70 1.39 0.95 -9.67
C LEU A 70 2.26 -0.30 -9.49
N PHE A 71 3.11 -0.32 -8.46
CA PHE A 71 3.97 -1.46 -8.16
C PHE A 71 3.16 -2.67 -7.70
N GLY A 72 2.16 -2.49 -6.84
CA GLY A 72 1.30 -3.57 -6.38
C GLY A 72 0.52 -4.22 -7.53
N GLY A 73 -0.09 -3.43 -8.40
CA GLY A 73 -0.80 -3.92 -9.57
C GLY A 73 0.11 -4.66 -10.54
N SER A 74 1.30 -4.10 -10.84
CA SER A 74 2.27 -4.76 -11.71
C SER A 74 2.79 -6.09 -11.13
N ALA A 75 3.02 -6.15 -9.81
CA ALA A 75 3.45 -7.36 -9.12
C ALA A 75 2.37 -8.44 -9.11
N VAL A 76 1.10 -8.07 -8.93
CA VAL A 76 -0.03 -9.01 -9.05
C VAL A 76 -0.12 -9.58 -10.47
N ILE A 77 -0.06 -8.72 -11.50
CA ILE A 77 -0.13 -9.16 -12.90
C ILE A 77 1.04 -10.12 -13.22
N ALA A 78 2.26 -9.76 -12.83
CA ALA A 78 3.43 -10.61 -13.02
C ALA A 78 3.33 -11.94 -12.26
N GLY A 79 2.84 -11.93 -11.02
CA GLY A 79 2.61 -13.14 -10.22
C GLY A 79 1.60 -14.07 -10.87
N ILE A 80 0.47 -13.53 -11.35
CA ILE A 80 -0.55 -14.29 -12.10
C ILE A 80 0.04 -14.89 -13.38
N ALA A 81 0.78 -14.10 -14.16
CA ALA A 81 1.38 -14.56 -15.41
C ALA A 81 2.37 -15.73 -15.17
N ILE A 82 3.18 -15.67 -14.12
CA ILE A 82 4.10 -16.76 -13.75
C ILE A 82 3.32 -18.03 -13.37
N ILE A 83 2.24 -17.88 -12.60
CA ILE A 83 1.40 -19.02 -12.19
C ILE A 83 0.70 -19.64 -13.40
N LEU A 84 0.14 -18.83 -14.31
CA LEU A 84 -0.54 -19.31 -15.51
C LEU A 84 0.42 -19.99 -16.48
N ASN A 85 1.64 -19.47 -16.64
CA ASN A 85 2.69 -20.12 -17.42
C ASN A 85 3.08 -21.46 -16.82
N HIS A 86 3.20 -21.55 -15.48
CA HIS A 86 3.46 -22.82 -14.81
C HIS A 86 2.40 -23.90 -15.12
N TRP A 87 1.14 -23.50 -15.28
CA TRP A 87 0.04 -24.42 -15.65
C TRP A 87 -0.09 -24.64 -17.16
N GLY A 88 0.70 -23.96 -18.00
CA GLY A 88 0.68 -24.08 -19.46
C GLY A 88 -0.49 -23.36 -20.14
N TRP A 89 -1.08 -22.35 -19.49
CA TRP A 89 -2.22 -21.60 -20.04
C TRP A 89 -1.78 -20.47 -20.98
N ILE A 90 -0.52 -20.05 -20.89
CA ILE A 90 0.17 -19.01 -21.69
C ILE A 90 1.65 -19.34 -21.75
#